data_AF-A0A8T4WEF2-F1
#
_entry.id   AF-A0A8T4WEF2-F1
#
_cell.length_a   1.000
_cell.length_b   1.000
_cell.length_c   1.000
_cell.angle_alpha   90.00
_cell.angle_beta   90.00
_cell.angle_gamma   90.00
#
_symmetry.space_group_name_H-M   'P 1'
#
loop_
_entity.id
_entity.type
_entity.pdbx_description
1 polymer ?
#
loop_
_entity_poly.entity_id
_entity_poly.type
_entity_poly.pdbx_seq_one_letter_code
_entity_poly.pdbx_strand_id
1 'polypeptide(L)'
;MPKGLAVLRWDDELGPVVTAKTPKKLQVGLDPTTSMRVYGIATLGETEESQKPGFSTLNFDEFRLAVYYGGLNMHLKGLPSMVFLVLEPGEN
;
A
#
# COMPACT_ATOMS: atom_id res chain seq x y z
N MET A 1 11.75 -12.94 4.09
CA MET A 1 12.54 -12.14 3.13
C MET A 1 11.63 -11.25 2.27
N PRO A 2 12.13 -10.14 1.69
CA PRO A 2 11.37 -9.35 0.71
C PRO A 2 11.13 -10.11 -0.60
N LYS A 3 9.87 -10.20 -1.03
CA LYS A 3 9.45 -10.72 -2.33
C LYS A 3 9.48 -9.64 -3.42
N GLY A 4 9.30 -8.38 -3.03
CA GLY A 4 9.37 -7.25 -3.94
C GLY A 4 8.80 -5.96 -3.37
N LEU A 5 8.82 -4.90 -4.17
CA LEU A 5 8.36 -3.56 -3.84
C LEU A 5 7.40 -3.07 -4.92
N ALA A 6 6.38 -2.30 -4.54
CA ALA A 6 5.52 -1.57 -5.45
C ALA A 6 5.25 -0.15 -4.96
N VAL A 7 4.99 0.75 -5.90
CA VAL A 7 4.61 2.14 -5.65
C VAL A 7 3.21 2.34 -6.21
N LEU A 8 2.31 2.86 -5.39
CA LEU A 8 0.91 3.04 -5.75
C LEU A 8 0.52 4.51 -5.67
N ARG A 9 -0.37 4.91 -6.57
CA ARG A 9 -1.04 6.21 -6.60
C ARG A 9 -2.53 5.98 -6.49
N TRP A 10 -3.24 6.87 -5.82
CA TRP A 10 -4.70 6.87 -5.89
C TRP A 10 -5.20 7.49 -7.21
N ASP A 11 -6.20 6.86 -7.79
CA ASP A 11 -6.92 7.30 -8.96
C ASP A 11 -8.41 7.37 -8.61
N ASP A 12 -9.09 8.47 -8.92
CA ASP A 12 -10.47 8.70 -8.45
C ASP A 12 -11.50 7.76 -9.09
N GLU A 13 -11.18 7.20 -10.26
CA GLU A 13 -12.05 6.24 -10.95
C GLU A 13 -11.70 4.79 -10.61
N LEU A 14 -10.41 4.49 -10.49
CA LEU A 14 -9.91 3.11 -10.37
C LEU A 14 -9.46 2.73 -8.95
N GLY A 15 -9.32 3.70 -8.05
CA GLY A 15 -8.74 3.52 -6.73
C GLY A 15 -7.20 3.39 -6.78
N PRO A 16 -6.58 2.51 -5.97
CA PRO A 16 -5.13 2.40 -5.90
C PRO A 16 -4.56 1.71 -7.14
N VAL A 17 -3.75 2.44 -7.91
CA VAL A 17 -3.09 1.99 -9.14
C VAL A 17 -1.60 1.81 -8.89
N VAL A 18 -1.05 0.65 -9.30
CA VAL A 18 0.39 0.38 -9.26
C VAL A 18 1.10 1.15 -10.37
N THR A 19 1.96 2.08 -9.99
CA THR A 19 2.75 2.94 -10.91
C THR A 19 4.12 2.36 -11.21
N ALA A 20 4.72 1.65 -10.26
CA ALA A 20 6.00 0.98 -10.43
C ALA A 20 6.05 -0.27 -9.54
N LYS A 21 6.80 -1.29 -9.97
CA LYS A 21 7.08 -2.47 -9.15
C LYS A 21 8.38 -3.15 -9.52
N THR A 22 9.03 -3.76 -8.54
CA THR A 22 10.20 -4.62 -8.72
C THR A 22 10.07 -5.89 -7.86
N PRO A 23 10.26 -7.08 -8.44
CA PRO A 23 10.50 -7.34 -9.87
C PRO A 23 9.25 -7.01 -10.72
N LYS A 24 9.43 -6.81 -12.04
CA LYS A 24 8.31 -6.51 -12.96
C LYS A 24 7.20 -7.58 -12.96
N LYS A 25 7.53 -8.81 -12.58
CA LYS A 25 6.60 -9.94 -12.44
C LYS A 25 5.88 -10.01 -11.09
N LEU A 26 6.14 -9.09 -10.17
CA LEU A 26 5.48 -9.06 -8.86
C LEU A 26 3.96 -8.89 -9.04
N GLN A 27 3.18 -9.76 -8.39
CA GLN A 27 1.71 -9.71 -8.40
C GLN A 27 1.13 -9.89 -6.99
N VAL A 28 1.76 -10.73 -6.17
CA VAL A 28 1.36 -10.98 -4.77
C VAL A 28 1.26 -9.67 -4.00
N GLY A 29 0.13 -9.47 -3.31
CA GLY A 29 -0.15 -8.30 -2.48
C GLY A 29 -0.46 -7.01 -3.26
N LEU A 30 -0.57 -7.09 -4.59
CA LEU A 30 -0.88 -5.95 -5.47
C LEU A 30 -2.25 -6.09 -6.16
N ASP A 31 -3.06 -7.08 -5.78
CA ASP A 31 -4.41 -7.17 -6.30
C ASP A 31 -5.25 -5.98 -5.82
N PRO A 32 -6.29 -5.58 -6.57
CA PRO A 32 -7.11 -4.42 -6.22
C PRO A 32 -7.76 -4.51 -4.84
N THR A 33 -8.17 -5.71 -4.43
CA THR A 33 -8.84 -5.93 -3.13
C THR A 33 -7.87 -5.67 -1.97
N THR A 34 -6.66 -6.24 -2.03
CA THR A 34 -5.61 -5.98 -1.04
C THR A 34 -5.25 -4.50 -1.03
N SER A 35 -5.00 -3.91 -2.20
CA SER A 35 -4.59 -2.51 -2.30
C SER A 35 -5.64 -1.55 -1.74
N MET A 36 -6.93 -1.80 -2.02
CA MET A 36 -8.06 -1.05 -1.45
C MET A 36 -8.16 -1.22 0.06
N ARG A 37 -8.00 -2.45 0.58
CA ARG A 37 -8.03 -2.71 2.02
C ARG A 37 -6.92 -1.95 2.76
N VAL A 38 -5.70 -1.97 2.22
CA VAL A 38 -4.56 -1.25 2.79
C VAL A 38 -4.79 0.26 2.75
N TYR A 39 -5.25 0.79 1.62
CA TYR A 39 -5.57 2.20 1.49
C TYR A 39 -6.63 2.62 2.50
N GLY A 40 -7.72 1.85 2.59
CA GLY A 40 -8.78 2.05 3.58
C GLY A 40 -8.22 2.12 4.99
N ILE A 41 -7.39 1.15 5.41
CA ILE A 41 -6.76 1.15 6.74
C ILE A 41 -5.87 2.38 6.95
N ALA A 42 -5.11 2.80 5.93
CA ALA A 42 -4.25 3.97 6.01
C ALA A 42 -5.04 5.28 6.12
N THR A 43 -6.28 5.32 5.61
CA THR A 43 -7.14 6.51 5.62
C THR A 43 -8.28 6.46 6.64
N LEU A 44 -8.56 5.30 7.23
CA LEU A 44 -9.65 5.08 8.19
C LEU A 44 -9.27 5.64 9.56
N GLY A 45 -9.38 6.95 9.63
CA GLY A 45 -9.53 7.74 10.83
C GLY A 45 -9.93 9.13 10.35
N GLU A 46 -11.00 9.70 10.90
CA GLU A 46 -11.43 11.05 10.55
C GLU A 46 -10.61 12.13 11.28
N THR A 47 -9.46 11.76 11.84
CA THR A 47 -8.60 12.68 12.59
C THR A 47 -7.50 13.24 11.68
N GLU A 48 -6.96 14.41 12.02
CA GLU A 48 -5.77 14.93 11.32
C GLU A 48 -4.59 13.95 11.38
N GLU A 49 -4.56 13.05 12.35
CA GLU A 49 -3.45 12.14 12.60
C GLU A 49 -3.44 10.95 11.64
N SER A 50 -4.60 10.41 11.28
CA SER A 50 -4.74 9.38 10.23
C SER A 50 -4.53 9.91 8.81
N GLN A 51 -4.56 11.23 8.62
CA GLN A 51 -4.20 11.85 7.34
C GLN A 51 -2.69 12.06 7.16
N LYS A 52 -1.90 11.88 8.24
CA LYS A 52 -0.44 12.08 8.20
C LYS A 52 0.27 10.89 7.54
N PRO A 53 1.48 11.14 6.98
CA PRO A 53 2.32 10.05 6.51
C PRO A 53 2.68 9.08 7.65
N GLY A 54 2.75 7.79 7.35
CA GLY A 54 2.95 6.77 8.38
C GLY A 54 3.33 5.41 7.82
N PHE A 55 3.84 4.57 8.72
CA PHE A 55 4.18 3.18 8.44
C PHE A 55 3.17 2.24 9.10
N SER A 56 2.74 1.22 8.37
CA SER A 56 1.91 0.14 8.88
C SER A 56 2.40 -1.20 8.36
N THR A 57 2.10 -2.27 9.11
CA THR A 57 2.35 -3.64 8.69
C THR A 57 1.06 -4.43 8.72
N LEU A 58 0.86 -5.27 7.71
CA LEU A 58 -0.29 -6.15 7.60
C LEU A 58 0.17 -7.57 7.34
N ASN A 59 -0.44 -8.52 8.05
CA ASN A 59 -0.19 -9.94 7.87
C ASN A 59 -1.35 -10.56 7.09
N PHE A 60 -1.00 -11.28 6.03
CA PHE A 60 -1.90 -12.15 5.27
C PHE A 60 -1.35 -13.57 5.34
N ASP A 61 -2.19 -14.56 5.04
CA ASP A 61 -1.79 -15.97 5.16
C ASP A 61 -0.59 -16.32 4.26
N GLU A 62 -0.51 -15.73 3.06
CA GLU A 62 0.49 -16.07 2.04
C GLU A 62 1.67 -15.07 1.94
N PHE A 63 1.54 -13.89 2.56
CA PHE A 63 2.52 -12.82 2.51
C PHE A 63 2.30 -11.79 3.63
N ARG A 64 3.28 -10.94 3.86
CA ARG A 64 3.11 -9.75 4.71
C ARG A 64 3.36 -8.50 3.89
N LEU A 65 2.73 -7.39 4.28
CA LEU A 65 2.98 -6.07 3.70
C LEU A 65 3.55 -5.15 4.77
N ALA A 66 4.68 -4.54 4.47
CA ALA A 66 5.08 -3.29 5.12
C ALA A 66 4.74 -2.15 4.19
N VAL A 67 3.99 -1.17 4.68
CA VAL A 67 3.39 -0.11 3.88
C VAL A 67 3.84 1.23 4.44
N TYR A 68 4.30 2.10 3.54
CA TYR A 68 4.40 3.52 3.84
C TYR A 68 3.28 4.26 3.12
N TYR A 69 2.49 5.01 3.87
CA TYR A 69 1.51 5.95 3.35
C TYR A 69 2.09 7.36 3.40
N GLY A 70 2.03 8.09 2.28
CA GLY A 70 2.53 9.45 2.13
C GLY A 70 1.57 10.54 2.60
N GLY A 71 0.42 10.17 3.19
CA GLY A 71 -0.60 11.09 3.66
C GLY A 71 -1.59 11.55 2.58
N LEU A 72 -2.70 12.13 3.03
CA LEU A 72 -3.82 12.51 2.15
C LEU A 72 -3.42 13.58 1.13
N ASN A 73 -2.52 14.49 1.50
CA ASN A 73 -2.01 15.53 0.61
C ASN A 73 -1.33 14.97 -0.66
N MET A 74 -0.64 13.82 -0.56
CA MET A 74 -0.01 13.19 -1.72
C MET A 74 -1.07 12.64 -2.68
N HIS A 75 -2.10 12.00 -2.13
CA HIS A 75 -3.26 11.56 -2.90
C HIS A 75 -3.94 12.77 -3.57
N LEU A 76 -4.33 13.80 -2.84
CA LEU A 76 -5.06 14.97 -3.40
C LEU A 76 -4.29 15.68 -4.52
N LYS A 77 -2.97 15.51 -4.59
CA LYS A 77 -2.11 16.05 -5.66
C LYS A 77 -1.92 15.09 -6.84
N GLY A 78 -2.56 13.92 -6.83
CA GLY A 78 -2.37 12.87 -7.83
C GLY A 78 -0.94 12.32 -7.83
N LEU A 79 -0.24 12.35 -6.69
CA LEU A 79 1.11 11.83 -6.55
C LEU A 79 1.08 10.43 -5.93
N PRO A 80 2.12 9.61 -6.17
CA PRO A 80 2.27 8.35 -5.46
C PRO A 80 2.15 8.54 -3.95
N SER A 81 1.15 7.88 -3.36
CA SER A 81 0.78 8.05 -1.97
C SER A 81 1.07 6.80 -1.15
N MET A 82 1.48 5.68 -1.76
CA MET A 82 1.82 4.46 -1.04
C MET A 82 3.03 3.74 -1.61
N VAL A 83 3.82 3.12 -0.74
CA VAL A 83 4.89 2.19 -1.08
C VAL A 83 4.66 0.89 -0.33
N PHE A 84 4.56 -0.21 -1.07
CA PHE A 84 4.35 -1.55 -0.55
C PHE A 84 5.65 -2.34 -0.64
N LEU A 85 6.12 -2.84 0.48
CA LEU A 85 7.15 -3.87 0.56
C LEU A 85 6.47 -5.20 0.85
N VAL A 86 6.44 -6.08 -0.16
CA VAL A 86 5.88 -7.43 -0.05
C VAL A 86 6.93 -8.33 0.56
N LEU A 87 6.56 -8.97 1.66
CA LEU A 87 7.42 -9.86 2.43
C LEU A 87 6.85 -11.28 2.40
N GLU A 88 7.73 -12.26 2.56
CA GLU A 88 7.32 -13.62 2.90
C GLU A 88 6.45 -13.67 4.15
N PRO A 89 5.55 -14.68 4.25
CA PRO A 89 4.82 -14.94 5.48
C PRO A 89 5.82 -15.12 6.64
N GLY A 90 5.40 -14.77 7.86
CA GLY A 90 6.21 -15.06 9.03
C GLY A 90 6.29 -16.57 9.26
N GLU A 91 7.37 -17.05 9.88
CA GLU A 91 7.31 -18.35 10.55
C GLU A 91 6.33 -18.21 11.72
N ASN A 92 5.35 -19.11 11.80
CA ASN A 92 4.44 -19.23 12.94
C ASN A 92 5.17 -19.85 14.13
#